data_AF-A0A6V7KSN0-F1
#
_entry.id   AF-A0A6V7KSN0-F1
#
_cell.length_a   1.000
_cell.length_b   1.000
_cell.length_c   1.000
_cell.angle_alpha   90.00
_cell.angle_beta   90.00
_cell.angle_gamma   90.00
#
_symmetry.space_group_name_H-M   'P 1'
#
loop_
_entity.id
_entity.type
_entity.pdbx_description
1 polymer ?
#
loop_
_entity_poly.entity_id
_entity_poly.type
_entity_poly.pdbx_seq_one_letter_code
_entity_poly.pdbx_strand_id
1 'polypeptide(L)'
;EYLATFKKTVAMHEMFLTRLAHHPVFRNDHNLRVFLEYDQDLCVRGKNKIEMFGGLVKSFSKTTDEYYLSATVKDVNDFFDQEMTFLQQYHSNLKEATSRADRQTMKHKDVADSYIKISSSLLQLATTDAGKLERFLAKIAETFEKLR
;
A
#
# COMPACT_ATOMS: atom_id res chain seq x y z
N GLU A 1 12.32 2.70 9.54
CA GLU A 1 11.93 2.44 8.14
C GLU A 1 11.94 0.95 7.78
N TYR A 2 13.04 0.21 8.00
CA TYR A 2 13.14 -1.22 7.65
C TYR A 2 11.95 -2.08 8.10
N LEU A 3 11.52 -1.95 9.37
CA LEU A 3 10.39 -2.71 9.90
C LEU A 3 9.06 -2.36 9.22
N ALA A 4 8.85 -1.11 8.82
CA ALA A 4 7.64 -0.68 8.13
C ALA A 4 7.60 -1.27 6.70
N THR A 5 8.72 -1.23 5.99
CA THR A 5 8.87 -1.87 4.67
C THR A 5 8.68 -3.38 4.76
N PHE A 6 9.28 -4.04 5.75
CA PHE A 6 9.11 -5.48 5.98
C PHE A 6 7.65 -5.85 6.20
N LYS A 7 6.96 -5.16 7.13
CA LYS A 7 5.52 -5.39 7.40
C LYS A 7 4.66 -5.17 6.17
N LYS A 8 4.95 -4.13 5.39
CA LYS A 8 4.25 -3.86 4.11
C LYS A 8 4.45 -5.02 3.14
N THR A 9 5.67 -5.50 3.00
CA THR A 9 5.98 -6.65 2.12
C THR A 9 5.29 -7.92 2.59
N VAL A 10 5.31 -8.23 3.89
CA VAL A 10 4.60 -9.39 4.45
C VAL A 10 3.11 -9.32 4.15
N ALA A 11 2.46 -8.19 4.44
CA ALA A 11 1.04 -8.01 4.17
C ALA A 11 0.69 -8.12 2.67
N MET A 12 1.57 -7.63 1.78
CA MET A 12 1.38 -7.80 0.33
C MET A 12 1.44 -9.27 -0.09
N HIS A 13 2.41 -10.04 0.41
CA HIS A 13 2.52 -11.47 0.10
C HIS A 13 1.37 -12.28 0.71
N GLU A 14 1.00 -11.98 1.95
CA GLU A 14 -0.14 -12.61 2.63
C GLU A 14 -1.43 -12.41 1.83
N MET A 15 -1.73 -11.17 1.42
CA MET A 15 -2.90 -10.87 0.59
C MET A 15 -2.84 -11.56 -0.77
N PHE A 16 -1.66 -11.63 -1.39
CA PHE A 16 -1.48 -12.31 -2.67
C PHE A 16 -1.75 -13.82 -2.56
N LEU A 17 -1.12 -14.50 -1.60
CA LEU A 17 -1.31 -15.93 -1.36
C LEU A 17 -2.76 -16.24 -0.96
N THR A 18 -3.36 -15.38 -0.12
CA THR A 18 -4.77 -15.49 0.25
C THR A 18 -5.67 -15.43 -0.98
N ARG A 19 -5.44 -14.49 -1.91
CA ARG A 19 -6.22 -14.40 -3.15
C ARG A 19 -6.07 -15.64 -4.02
N LEU A 20 -4.85 -16.17 -4.17
CA LEU A 20 -4.61 -17.39 -4.92
C LEU A 20 -5.32 -18.60 -4.31
N ALA A 21 -5.21 -18.76 -2.99
CA ALA A 21 -5.83 -19.87 -2.25
C ALA A 21 -7.38 -19.82 -2.28
N HIS A 22 -7.98 -18.63 -2.38
CA HIS A 22 -9.43 -18.48 -2.52
C HIS A 22 -9.93 -18.58 -3.97
N HIS A 23 -9.05 -18.48 -4.97
CA HIS A 23 -9.46 -18.48 -6.37
C HIS A 23 -9.92 -19.89 -6.80
N PRO A 24 -11.10 -20.05 -7.41
CA PRO A 24 -11.67 -21.36 -7.72
C PRO A 24 -10.79 -22.22 -8.64
N VAL A 25 -10.00 -21.59 -9.52
CA VAL A 25 -9.06 -22.26 -10.43
C VAL A 25 -7.70 -22.50 -9.77
N PHE A 26 -7.12 -21.50 -9.09
CA PHE A 26 -5.72 -21.58 -8.63
C PHE A 26 -5.57 -22.36 -7.33
N ARG A 27 -6.62 -22.45 -6.50
CA ARG A 27 -6.57 -23.20 -5.24
C ARG A 27 -6.23 -24.68 -5.40
N ASN A 28 -6.52 -25.25 -6.57
CA ASN A 28 -6.28 -26.66 -6.89
C ASN A 28 -4.95 -26.85 -7.65
N ASP A 29 -4.16 -25.80 -7.85
CA ASP A 29 -2.88 -25.89 -8.55
C ASP A 29 -1.86 -26.67 -7.72
N HIS A 30 -1.24 -27.67 -8.34
CA HIS A 30 -0.28 -28.55 -7.68
C HIS A 30 0.96 -27.79 -7.20
N ASN A 31 1.47 -26.84 -8.00
CA ASN A 31 2.66 -26.08 -7.63
C ASN A 31 2.38 -25.13 -6.47
N LEU A 32 1.20 -24.50 -6.45
CA LEU A 32 0.79 -23.66 -5.32
C LEU A 32 0.71 -24.48 -4.04
N ARG A 33 0.15 -25.70 -4.10
CA ARG A 33 0.08 -26.60 -2.95
C ARG A 33 1.46 -27.00 -2.44
N VAL A 34 2.35 -27.43 -3.34
CA VAL A 34 3.74 -27.74 -2.99
C VAL A 34 4.43 -26.52 -2.41
N PHE A 35 4.29 -25.35 -3.02
CA PHE A 35 4.89 -24.11 -2.50
C PHE A 35 4.46 -23.76 -1.06
N LEU A 36 3.21 -24.04 -0.70
CA LEU A 36 2.68 -23.74 0.64
C LEU A 36 2.98 -24.85 1.68
N GLU A 37 3.09 -26.10 1.25
CA GLU A 37 3.30 -27.26 2.14
C GLU A 37 4.78 -27.66 2.28
N TYR A 38 5.66 -27.19 1.39
CA TYR A 38 7.08 -27.55 1.40
C TYR A 38 7.79 -26.95 2.61
N ASP A 39 8.30 -27.82 3.48
CA ASP A 39 8.94 -27.48 4.75
C ASP A 39 10.47 -27.64 4.73
N GLN A 40 11.02 -28.17 3.63
CA GLN A 40 12.46 -28.34 3.45
C GLN A 40 13.11 -27.07 2.86
N ASP A 41 14.44 -26.98 2.96
CA ASP A 41 15.18 -25.93 2.29
C ASP A 41 15.13 -26.12 0.77
N LEU A 42 14.74 -25.07 0.06
CA LEU A 42 14.87 -25.03 -1.40
C LEU A 42 16.35 -24.85 -1.74
N CYS A 43 17.05 -25.95 -2.03
CA CYS A 43 18.36 -25.92 -2.69
C CYS A 43 18.22 -25.49 -4.16
N VAL A 44 17.70 -24.30 -4.40
CA VAL A 44 17.72 -23.68 -5.73
C VAL A 44 19.15 -23.24 -6.02
N ARG A 45 19.77 -23.84 -7.04
CA ARG A 45 21.03 -23.36 -7.62
C ARG A 45 20.92 -21.84 -7.81
N GLY A 46 21.79 -21.06 -7.16
CA GLY A 46 21.82 -19.62 -7.32
C GLY A 46 21.91 -19.29 -8.82
N LYS A 47 20.93 -18.54 -9.35
CA LYS A 47 20.97 -18.09 -10.74
C LYS A 47 22.14 -17.13 -10.90
N ASN A 48 22.99 -17.36 -11.89
CA ASN A 48 24.09 -16.45 -12.19
C ASN A 48 23.53 -15.08 -12.60
N LYS A 49 24.27 -13.98 -12.35
CA LYS A 49 23.82 -12.60 -12.68
C LYS A 49 23.35 -12.45 -14.14
N ILE A 50 23.91 -13.24 -15.05
CA ILE A 50 23.54 -13.33 -16.47
C ILE A 50 22.16 -13.96 -16.68
N GLU A 51 21.80 -14.99 -15.91
CA GLU A 51 20.49 -15.65 -15.99
C GLU A 51 19.38 -14.78 -15.40
N MET A 52 19.69 -13.97 -14.39
CA MET A 52 18.74 -13.03 -13.80
C MET A 52 18.39 -11.88 -14.75
N PHE A 53 19.40 -11.32 -15.44
CA PHE A 53 19.19 -10.24 -16.42
C PHE A 53 18.54 -10.76 -17.71
N GLY A 54 18.94 -11.95 -18.18
CA GLY A 54 18.33 -12.58 -19.35
C GLY A 54 16.85 -12.94 -19.18
N GLY A 55 16.41 -13.24 -17.95
CA GLY A 55 14.99 -13.46 -17.61
C GLY A 55 14.15 -12.18 -17.69
N LEU A 56 14.71 -11.04 -17.29
CA LEU A 56 14.05 -9.74 -17.39
C LEU A 56 13.97 -9.24 -18.85
N VAL A 57 15.03 -9.44 -19.65
CA VAL A 57 15.03 -9.07 -21.08
C VAL A 57 14.03 -9.92 -21.87
N LYS A 58 13.90 -11.22 -21.57
CA LYS A 58 12.84 -12.07 -22.16
C LYS A 58 11.43 -11.67 -21.72
N SER A 59 11.27 -11.13 -20.51
CA SER A 59 9.97 -10.67 -20.02
C SER A 59 9.56 -9.31 -20.63
N PHE A 60 10.53 -8.44 -20.94
CA PHE A 60 10.29 -7.16 -21.63
C PHE A 60 10.16 -7.29 -23.17
N SER A 61 10.74 -8.34 -23.76
CA SER A 61 10.54 -8.67 -25.18
C SER A 61 9.09 -9.09 -25.51
N LYS A 62 8.24 -9.34 -24.50
CA LYS A 62 6.81 -9.58 -24.68
C LYS A 62 5.97 -8.31 -24.89
N THR A 63 6.56 -7.11 -24.87
CA THR A 63 5.82 -5.90 -25.30
C THR A 63 5.67 -5.84 -26.84
N THR A 64 6.41 -6.67 -27.59
CA THR A 64 6.21 -6.82 -29.04
C THR A 64 4.96 -7.65 -29.38
N ASP A 65 4.43 -8.42 -28.42
CA ASP A 65 3.19 -9.20 -28.59
C ASP A 65 1.96 -8.30 -28.71
N GLU A 66 1.98 -7.10 -28.10
CA GLU A 66 0.93 -6.08 -28.28
C GLU A 66 0.85 -5.57 -29.73
N TYR A 67 1.98 -5.55 -30.44
CA TYR A 67 2.07 -5.15 -31.84
C TYR A 67 1.80 -6.32 -32.81
N TYR A 68 2.11 -7.55 -32.42
CA TYR A 68 1.81 -8.74 -33.22
C TYR A 68 0.35 -9.22 -33.09
N LEU A 69 -0.25 -9.05 -31.91
CA LEU A 69 -1.67 -9.33 -31.68
C LEU A 69 -2.57 -8.34 -32.44
N SER A 70 -2.18 -7.06 -32.52
CA SER A 70 -2.93 -6.04 -33.27
C SER A 70 -2.87 -6.22 -34.79
N ALA A 71 -1.79 -6.81 -35.33
CA ALA A 71 -1.62 -7.01 -36.77
C ALA A 71 -2.29 -8.29 -37.31
N THR A 72 -2.55 -9.29 -36.46
CA THR A 72 -2.96 -10.63 -36.92
C THR A 72 -4.34 -11.08 -36.42
N VAL A 73 -4.91 -10.41 -35.42
CA VAL A 73 -6.22 -10.76 -34.85
C VAL A 73 -7.20 -9.62 -35.11
N LYS A 74 -7.88 -9.68 -36.26
CA LYS A 74 -8.92 -8.73 -36.66
C LYS A 74 -10.27 -9.00 -35.96
N ASP A 75 -10.19 -9.33 -34.67
CA ASP A 75 -11.29 -9.37 -33.71
C ASP A 75 -10.72 -8.83 -32.39
N VAL A 76 -10.36 -7.54 -32.41
CA VAL A 76 -10.29 -6.76 -31.17
C VAL A 76 -11.72 -6.71 -30.67
N ASN A 77 -12.07 -7.69 -29.84
CA ASN A 77 -13.41 -7.88 -29.30
C ASN A 77 -13.76 -6.60 -28.53
N ASP A 78 -14.83 -5.88 -28.89
CA ASP A 78 -15.28 -4.64 -28.22
C ASP A 78 -15.30 -4.79 -26.68
N PHE A 79 -15.54 -6.01 -26.22
CA PHE A 79 -15.41 -6.41 -24.81
C PHE A 79 -14.05 -6.06 -24.18
N PHE A 80 -12.93 -6.43 -24.81
CA PHE A 80 -11.60 -6.19 -24.22
C PHE A 80 -11.22 -4.71 -24.23
N ASP A 81 -11.66 -3.95 -25.24
CA ASP A 81 -11.44 -2.50 -25.28
C ASP A 81 -12.24 -1.78 -24.18
N GLN A 82 -13.49 -2.22 -23.95
CA GLN A 82 -14.32 -1.73 -22.85
C GLN A 82 -13.72 -2.10 -21.49
N GLU A 83 -13.29 -3.34 -21.29
CA GLU A 83 -12.64 -3.80 -20.06
C GLU A 83 -11.32 -3.07 -19.82
N MET A 84 -10.51 -2.85 -20.86
CA MET A 84 -9.26 -2.09 -20.74
C MET A 84 -9.53 -0.64 -20.32
N THR A 85 -10.53 0.01 -20.93
CA THR A 85 -10.96 1.37 -20.55
C THR A 85 -11.44 1.40 -19.09
N PHE A 86 -12.25 0.41 -18.68
CA PHE A 86 -12.71 0.28 -17.30
C PHE A 86 -11.54 0.13 -16.33
N LEU A 87 -10.58 -0.76 -16.62
CA LEU A 87 -9.41 -0.99 -15.78
C LEU A 87 -8.54 0.26 -15.64
N GLN A 88 -8.36 1.01 -16.73
CA GLN A 88 -7.63 2.28 -16.70
C GLN A 88 -8.33 3.32 -15.83
N GLN A 89 -9.64 3.49 -15.99
CA GLN A 89 -10.41 4.43 -15.17
C GLN A 89 -10.43 4.01 -13.70
N TYR A 90 -10.62 2.72 -13.42
CA TYR A 90 -10.60 2.17 -12.07
C TYR A 90 -9.24 2.38 -11.40
N HIS A 91 -8.14 2.12 -12.12
CA HIS A 91 -6.79 2.38 -11.62
C HIS A 91 -6.56 3.86 -11.31
N SER A 92 -7.01 4.76 -12.18
CA SER A 92 -6.93 6.21 -11.97
C SER A 92 -7.68 6.63 -10.70
N ASN A 93 -8.93 6.17 -10.55
CA ASN A 93 -9.77 6.45 -9.38
C ASN A 93 -9.13 5.92 -8.09
N LEU A 94 -8.57 4.71 -8.12
CA LEU A 94 -7.88 4.12 -6.97
C LEU A 94 -6.64 4.93 -6.58
N LYS A 95 -5.86 5.39 -7.56
CA LYS A 95 -4.69 6.23 -7.33
C LYS A 95 -5.07 7.57 -6.72
N GLU A 96 -6.14 8.20 -7.21
CA GLU A 96 -6.66 9.44 -6.64
C GLU A 96 -7.16 9.24 -5.20
N ALA A 97 -7.96 8.20 -4.95
CA ALA A 97 -8.47 7.87 -3.62
C ALA A 97 -7.33 7.63 -2.63
N THR A 98 -6.30 6.89 -3.04
CA THR A 98 -5.09 6.65 -2.23
C THR A 98 -4.40 7.97 -1.91
N SER A 99 -4.17 8.84 -2.91
CA SER A 99 -3.55 10.14 -2.69
C SER A 99 -4.36 11.04 -1.75
N ARG A 100 -5.69 11.00 -1.85
CA ARG A 100 -6.59 11.74 -0.95
C ARG A 100 -6.49 11.23 0.49
N ALA A 101 -6.45 9.91 0.68
CA ALA A 101 -6.27 9.30 2.01
C ALA A 101 -4.90 9.65 2.64
N ASP A 102 -3.84 9.67 1.83
CA ASP A 102 -2.50 10.08 2.29
C ASP A 102 -2.52 11.56 2.72
N ARG A 103 -3.11 12.45 1.92
CA ARG A 103 -3.27 13.87 2.28
C ARG A 103 -4.08 14.05 3.56
N GLN A 104 -5.16 13.28 3.74
CA GLN A 104 -5.96 13.30 4.97
C GLN A 104 -5.10 12.90 6.18
N THR A 105 -4.28 11.85 6.06
CA THR A 105 -3.37 11.40 7.13
C THR A 105 -2.36 12.50 7.50
N MET A 106 -1.81 13.20 6.49
CA MET A 106 -0.94 14.35 6.75
C MET A 106 -1.67 15.49 7.47
N LYS A 107 -2.92 15.78 7.08
CA LYS A 107 -3.72 16.82 7.74
C LYS A 107 -4.12 16.46 9.17
N HIS A 108 -4.39 15.20 9.47
CA HIS A 108 -4.58 14.76 10.85
C HIS A 108 -3.33 14.97 11.70
N LYS A 109 -2.13 14.75 11.13
CA LYS A 109 -0.88 15.09 11.80
C LYS A 109 -0.76 16.60 12.08
N ASP A 110 -1.05 17.45 11.08
CA ASP A 110 -1.02 18.91 11.24
C ASP A 110 -1.98 19.39 12.36
N VAL A 111 -3.16 18.79 12.45
CA VAL A 111 -4.15 19.08 13.51
C VAL A 111 -3.62 18.63 14.88
N ALA A 112 -3.08 17.42 14.99
CA ALA A 112 -2.46 16.92 16.22
C ALA A 112 -1.32 17.84 16.69
N ASP A 113 -0.46 18.31 15.79
CA ASP A 113 0.61 19.25 16.09
C ASP A 113 0.06 20.61 16.58
N SER A 114 -1.09 21.03 16.06
CA SER A 114 -1.78 22.25 16.52
C SER A 114 -2.35 22.09 17.93
N TYR A 115 -2.93 20.92 18.26
CA TYR A 115 -3.38 20.62 19.62
C TYR A 115 -2.25 20.64 20.64
N ILE A 116 -1.07 20.09 20.30
CA ILE A 116 0.13 20.15 21.16
C ILE A 116 0.54 21.60 21.43
N LYS A 117 0.56 22.44 20.40
CA LYS A 117 0.92 23.86 20.53
C LYS A 117 -0.06 24.61 21.43
N ILE A 118 -1.36 24.42 21.19
CA ILE A 118 -2.42 25.06 22.00
C ILE A 118 -2.32 24.61 23.45
N SER A 119 -2.21 23.30 23.69
CA SER A 119 -2.00 22.71 25.02
C SER A 119 -0.81 23.34 25.74
N SER A 120 0.35 23.40 25.06
CA SER A 120 1.59 23.97 25.62
C SER A 120 1.42 25.45 25.98
N SER A 121 0.80 26.25 25.11
CA SER A 121 0.55 27.67 25.37
C SER A 121 -0.43 27.88 26.53
N LEU A 122 -1.48 27.06 26.63
CA LEU A 122 -2.42 27.11 27.75
C LEU A 122 -1.74 26.78 29.08
N LEU A 123 -0.83 25.80 29.08
CA LEU A 123 -0.06 25.43 30.26
C LEU A 123 0.89 26.56 30.68
N GLN A 124 1.57 27.20 29.72
CA GLN A 124 2.41 28.38 29.99
C GLN A 124 1.59 29.53 30.59
N LEU A 125 0.41 29.82 30.06
CA LEU A 125 -0.49 30.83 30.61
C LEU A 125 -0.92 30.50 32.04
N ALA A 126 -1.28 29.23 32.31
CA ALA A 126 -1.64 28.76 33.63
C ALA A 126 -0.51 28.98 34.65
N THR A 127 0.75 28.75 34.25
CA THR A 127 1.92 28.97 35.13
C THR A 127 2.30 30.43 35.30
N THR A 128 1.89 31.31 34.38
CA THR A 128 2.23 32.75 34.40
C THR A 128 1.31 33.54 35.31
N ASP A 129 0.03 33.18 35.38
CA ASP A 129 -0.97 33.82 36.22
C ASP A 129 -1.54 32.80 37.22
N ALA A 130 -0.97 32.75 38.43
CA ALA A 130 -1.38 31.87 39.53
C ALA A 130 -2.72 32.30 40.17
N GLY A 131 -3.68 32.65 39.32
CA GLY A 131 -5.03 33.07 39.67
C GLY A 131 -6.03 31.93 39.65
N LYS A 132 -7.32 32.28 39.81
CA LYS A 132 -8.43 31.33 39.82
C LYS A 132 -8.58 30.50 38.53
N LEU A 133 -7.91 30.91 37.44
CA LEU A 133 -8.01 30.31 36.12
C LEU A 133 -6.97 29.23 35.84
N GLU A 134 -5.91 29.10 36.66
CA GLU A 134 -4.82 28.12 36.47
C GLU A 134 -5.35 26.69 36.27
N ARG A 135 -6.17 26.21 37.23
CA ARG A 135 -6.75 24.86 37.17
C ARG A 135 -7.64 24.64 35.95
N PHE A 136 -8.31 25.69 35.49
CA PHE A 136 -9.17 25.63 34.31
C PHE A 136 -8.33 25.53 33.03
N LEU A 137 -7.32 26.38 32.87
CA LEU A 137 -6.41 26.35 31.72
C LEU A 137 -5.63 25.03 31.65
N ALA A 138 -5.14 24.53 32.79
CA ALA A 138 -4.48 23.22 32.86
C ALA A 138 -5.41 22.08 32.41
N LYS A 139 -6.69 22.12 32.80
CA LYS A 139 -7.68 21.12 32.39
C LYS A 139 -8.02 21.19 30.89
N ILE A 140 -8.06 22.39 30.31
CA ILE A 140 -8.24 22.56 28.86
C ILE A 140 -6.99 22.06 28.12
N ALA A 141 -5.79 22.39 28.59
CA ALA A 141 -4.54 21.88 28.00
C ALA A 141 -4.51 20.35 27.97
N GLU A 142 -4.87 19.70 29.09
CA GLU A 142 -4.98 18.24 29.17
C GLU A 142 -6.03 17.68 28.19
N THR A 143 -7.12 18.41 27.95
CA THR A 143 -8.13 18.02 26.97
C THR A 143 -7.57 18.04 25.55
N PHE A 144 -6.76 19.05 25.19
CA PHE A 144 -6.09 19.09 23.88
C PHE A 144 -5.06 17.97 23.71
N GLU A 145 -4.32 17.59 24.76
CA GLU A 145 -3.44 16.41 24.70
C GLU A 145 -4.21 15.10 24.49
N LYS A 146 -5.42 14.98 25.05
CA LYS A 146 -6.28 13.80 24.84
C LYS A 146 -6.93 13.75 23.45
N LEU A 147 -7.10 14.90 22.80
CA LEU A 147 -7.67 15.00 21.45
C LEU A 147 -6.64 14.80 20.33
N ARG A 148 -5.35 14.87 20.66
CA ARG A 148 -4.23 14.55 19.77
C ARG A 148 -4.22 13.07 19.39
#